data_AF-A0A5N5M214-F1
#
_entry.id   AF-A0A5N5M214-F1
#
_cell.length_a   1.000
_cell.length_b   1.000
_cell.length_c   1.000
_cell.angle_alpha   90.00
_cell.angle_beta   90.00
_cell.angle_gamma   90.00
#
_symmetry.space_group_name_H-M   'P 1'
#
loop_
_entity.id
_entity.type
_entity.pdbx_description
1 polymer ?
#
loop_
_entity_poly.entity_id
_entity_poly.type
_entity_poly.pdbx_seq_one_letter_code
_entity_poly.pdbx_strand_id
1 'polypeptide(L)'
;MGQVIERRNRHPMNINTLYQPSLEHQLDDGVHAMLVKEIAEKNCELRHLRGEDLQELTWEELQKLEKSVEGSLRRIVEEKGEKGIREINALKTKGEQLVEENQRLKQQVMDLSAGQRRLLEPDKSSDSLVTNISSMSSADPRQDYDSSCAFLKLGLACYTHFHTNNLF
;
A
#
# COMPACT_ATOMS: atom_id res chain seq x y z
N MET A 1 49.88 -68.52 -51.12
CA MET A 1 48.53 -68.72 -50.54
C MET A 1 48.67 -68.87 -49.04
N GLY A 2 48.11 -67.94 -48.26
CA GLY A 2 48.09 -68.03 -46.79
C GLY A 2 48.04 -66.65 -46.13
N GLN A 3 46.84 -66.08 -46.02
CA GLN A 3 46.57 -64.90 -45.21
C GLN A 3 46.85 -65.22 -43.73
N VAL A 4 47.60 -64.38 -43.02
CA VAL A 4 47.70 -64.47 -41.56
C VAL A 4 47.37 -63.10 -40.98
N ILE A 5 46.30 -63.09 -40.20
CA ILE A 5 45.55 -61.94 -39.70
C ILE A 5 46.44 -61.06 -38.80
N GLU A 6 46.55 -59.78 -39.17
CA GLU A 6 47.18 -58.73 -38.38
C GLU A 6 46.38 -58.52 -37.09
N ARG A 7 47.00 -58.79 -35.94
CA ARG A 7 46.39 -58.55 -34.62
C ARG A 7 46.37 -57.05 -34.35
N ARG A 8 45.19 -56.44 -34.43
CA ARG A 8 44.92 -55.11 -33.87
C ARG A 8 45.11 -55.16 -32.36
N ASN A 9 46.24 -54.67 -31.88
CA ASN A 9 46.47 -54.42 -30.46
C ASN A 9 45.39 -53.47 -29.96
N ARG A 10 44.43 -53.99 -29.19
CA ARG A 10 43.52 -53.16 -28.40
C ARG A 10 44.40 -52.43 -27.39
N HIS A 11 44.56 -51.12 -27.60
CA HIS A 11 45.12 -50.21 -26.61
C HIS A 11 44.37 -50.47 -25.29
N PRO A 12 45.05 -50.75 -24.16
CA PRO A 12 44.37 -50.78 -22.88
C PRO A 12 43.79 -49.39 -22.69
N MET A 13 42.46 -49.29 -22.74
CA MET A 13 41.72 -48.10 -22.36
C MET A 13 42.30 -47.67 -21.01
N ASN A 14 42.94 -46.51 -20.97
CA ASN A 14 43.47 -45.96 -19.74
C ASN A 14 42.26 -45.61 -18.86
N ILE A 15 41.83 -46.59 -18.04
CA ILE A 15 40.73 -46.43 -17.09
C ILE A 15 41.11 -45.45 -15.98
N ASN A 16 42.35 -44.98 -15.94
CA ASN A 16 42.84 -43.97 -15.01
C ASN A 16 42.70 -42.52 -15.52
N THR A 17 42.21 -42.26 -16.74
CA THR A 17 41.91 -40.87 -17.18
C THR A 17 40.47 -40.43 -16.91
N LEU A 18 39.62 -41.28 -16.33
CA LEU A 18 38.23 -40.94 -15.98
C LEU A 18 38.10 -40.20 -14.64
N TYR A 19 39.21 -39.95 -13.93
CA TYR A 19 39.26 -39.19 -12.68
C TYR A 19 40.04 -37.88 -12.79
N GLN A 20 40.17 -37.35 -14.01
CA GLN A 20 40.55 -35.95 -14.15
C GLN A 20 39.26 -35.18 -14.40
N PRO A 21 38.76 -34.41 -13.41
CA PRO A 21 37.60 -33.57 -13.66
C PRO A 21 38.00 -32.65 -14.81
N SER A 22 37.26 -32.67 -15.92
CA SER A 22 37.54 -31.83 -17.06
C SER A 22 37.60 -30.38 -16.57
N LEU A 23 38.54 -29.60 -17.11
CA LEU A 23 38.75 -28.21 -16.69
C LEU A 23 37.43 -27.41 -16.71
N GLU A 24 36.55 -27.73 -17.65
CA GLU A 24 35.21 -27.15 -17.77
C GLU A 24 34.29 -27.48 -16.58
N HIS A 25 34.28 -28.71 -16.05
CA HIS A 25 33.53 -29.07 -14.83
C HIS A 25 34.14 -28.43 -13.57
N GLN A 26 35.48 -28.33 -13.47
CA GLN A 26 36.12 -27.64 -12.34
C GLN A 26 35.84 -26.14 -12.35
N LEU A 27 35.76 -25.54 -13.55
CA LEU A 27 35.37 -24.14 -13.72
C LEU A 27 33.89 -23.93 -13.36
N ASP A 28 33.00 -24.86 -13.73
CA ASP A 28 31.59 -24.82 -13.34
C ASP A 28 31.41 -24.94 -11.81
N ASP A 29 32.12 -25.87 -11.17
CA ASP A 29 32.15 -26.01 -9.71
C ASP A 29 32.71 -24.75 -9.04
N GLY A 30 33.73 -24.12 -9.63
CA GLY A 30 34.30 -22.86 -9.17
C GLY A 30 33.33 -21.69 -9.26
N VAL A 31 32.63 -21.54 -10.39
CA VAL A 31 31.60 -20.52 -10.58
C VAL A 31 30.43 -20.74 -9.63
N HIS A 32 30.00 -21.99 -9.45
CA HIS A 32 28.95 -22.35 -8.49
C HIS A 32 29.35 -21.97 -7.06
N ALA A 33 30.55 -22.32 -6.62
CA ALA A 33 31.06 -21.97 -5.30
C ALA A 33 31.10 -20.44 -5.08
N MET A 34 31.51 -19.68 -6.11
CA MET A 34 31.49 -18.21 -6.05
C MET A 34 30.08 -17.64 -5.90
N LEU A 35 29.10 -18.15 -6.66
CA LEU A 35 27.71 -17.72 -6.56
C LEU A 35 27.09 -18.05 -5.19
N VAL A 36 27.37 -19.24 -4.66
CA VAL A 36 26.91 -19.63 -3.31
C VAL A 36 27.48 -18.68 -2.25
N LYS A 37 28.77 -18.33 -2.37
CA LYS A 37 29.40 -17.35 -1.48
C LYS A 37 28.74 -15.97 -1.57
N GLU A 38 28.49 -15.48 -2.78
CA GLU A 38 27.83 -14.18 -2.98
C GLU A 38 26.41 -14.19 -2.39
N ILE A 39 25.64 -15.26 -2.59
CA ILE A 39 24.30 -15.39 -2.00
C ILE A 39 24.38 -15.37 -0.46
N ALA A 40 25.36 -16.05 0.13
CA ALA A 40 25.57 -16.04 1.57
C ALA A 40 25.91 -14.63 2.09
N GLU A 41 26.83 -13.92 1.41
CA GLU A 41 27.21 -12.54 1.72
C GLU A 41 26.00 -11.59 1.63
N LYS A 42 25.24 -11.65 0.53
CA LYS A 42 24.03 -10.81 0.34
C LYS A 42 22.95 -11.11 1.37
N ASN A 43 22.79 -12.37 1.77
CA ASN A 43 21.87 -12.73 2.85
C ASN A 43 22.33 -12.14 4.19
N CYS A 44 23.62 -12.16 4.51
CA CYS A 44 24.15 -11.49 5.71
C CYS A 44 23.90 -9.98 5.66
N GLU A 45 24.17 -9.32 4.53
CA GLU A 45 23.87 -7.90 4.34
C GLU A 45 22.38 -7.58 4.57
N LEU A 46 21.47 -8.43 4.08
CA LEU A 46 20.03 -8.27 4.31
C LEU A 46 19.65 -8.43 5.78
N ARG A 47 20.27 -9.36 6.51
CA ARG A 47 20.06 -9.53 7.96
C ARG A 47 20.54 -8.29 8.72
N HIS A 48 21.71 -7.76 8.38
CA HIS A 48 22.20 -6.49 8.96
C HIS A 48 21.22 -5.34 8.70
N LEU A 49 20.70 -5.18 7.47
CA LEU A 49 19.69 -4.17 7.15
C LEU A 49 18.38 -4.32 7.95
N ARG A 50 18.08 -5.52 8.45
CA ARG A 50 16.94 -5.79 9.36
C ARG A 50 17.25 -5.55 10.83
N GLY A 51 18.50 -5.28 11.18
CA GLY A 51 18.97 -5.15 12.56
C GLY A 51 19.32 -6.48 13.23
N GLU A 52 19.55 -7.53 12.43
CA GLU A 52 20.00 -8.84 12.89
C GLU A 52 21.54 -8.93 12.77
N ASP A 53 22.18 -9.84 13.51
CA ASP A 53 23.63 -10.13 13.49
C ASP A 53 24.59 -8.92 13.64
N LEU A 54 24.15 -7.83 14.25
CA LEU A 54 24.92 -6.58 14.36
C LEU A 54 26.25 -6.72 15.14
N GLN A 55 26.37 -7.74 15.98
CA GLN A 55 27.61 -8.05 16.71
C GLN A 55 28.80 -8.40 15.80
N GLU A 56 28.54 -8.76 14.53
CA GLU A 56 29.57 -9.08 13.55
C GLU A 56 30.18 -7.83 12.89
N LEU A 57 29.56 -6.66 13.08
CA LEU A 57 29.97 -5.39 12.47
C LEU A 57 30.88 -4.58 13.39
N THR A 58 31.84 -3.90 12.79
CA THR A 58 32.60 -2.85 13.45
C THR A 58 31.73 -1.62 13.74
N TRP A 59 32.19 -0.75 14.62
CA TRP A 59 31.50 0.50 14.94
C TRP A 59 31.30 1.38 13.70
N GLU A 60 32.33 1.50 12.85
CA GLU A 60 32.28 2.27 11.61
C GLU A 60 31.26 1.69 10.61
N GLU A 61 31.20 0.37 10.49
CA GLU A 61 30.22 -0.32 9.64
C GLU A 61 28.80 -0.14 10.16
N LEU A 62 28.59 -0.21 11.48
CA LEU A 62 27.30 0.02 12.11
C LEU A 62 26.83 1.47 11.88
N GLN A 63 27.71 2.46 12.01
CA GLN A 63 27.39 3.85 11.70
C GLN A 63 27.02 4.06 10.23
N LYS A 64 27.71 3.37 9.30
CA LYS A 64 27.38 3.42 7.87
C LYS A 64 26.03 2.78 7.59
N LEU A 65 25.74 1.64 8.22
CA LEU A 65 24.47 0.94 8.12
C LEU A 65 23.32 1.83 8.61
N GLU A 66 23.45 2.42 9.79
CA GLU A 66 22.46 3.32 10.37
C GLU A 66 22.14 4.50 9.44
N LYS A 67 23.16 5.20 8.93
CA LYS A 67 22.98 6.31 7.97
C LYS A 67 22.27 5.88 6.69
N SER A 68 22.60 4.70 6.17
CA SER A 68 21.97 4.15 4.97
C SER A 68 20.48 3.84 5.21
N VAL A 69 20.19 3.14 6.31
CA VAL A 69 18.83 2.78 6.71
C VAL A 69 18.00 4.03 6.97
N GLU A 70 18.48 4.96 7.79
CA GLU A 70 17.79 6.22 8.10
C GLU A 70 17.49 7.03 6.82
N GLY A 71 18.49 7.20 5.95
CA GLY A 71 18.33 7.91 4.69
C GLY A 71 17.32 7.24 3.76
N SER A 72 17.30 5.90 3.70
CA SER A 72 16.32 5.15 2.91
C SER A 72 14.90 5.25 3.48
N LEU A 73 14.75 5.15 4.80
CA LEU A 73 13.47 5.28 5.48
C LEU A 73 12.88 6.68 5.30
N ARG A 74 13.70 7.73 5.41
CA ARG A 74 13.29 9.11 5.18
C ARG A 74 12.65 9.27 3.79
N ARG A 75 13.34 8.82 2.73
CA ARG A 75 12.81 8.88 1.36
C ARG A 75 11.52 8.07 1.19
N ILE A 76 11.43 6.89 1.82
CA ILE A 76 10.22 6.06 1.77
C ILE A 76 9.03 6.78 2.43
N VAL A 77 9.26 7.42 3.57
CA VAL A 77 8.21 8.18 4.29
C VAL A 77 7.75 9.37 3.48
N GLU A 78 8.69 10.15 2.92
CA GLU A 78 8.39 11.28 2.04
C GLU A 78 7.53 10.85 0.84
N GLU A 79 7.98 9.84 0.09
CA GLU A 79 7.28 9.32 -1.09
C GLU A 79 5.88 8.78 -0.74
N LYS A 80 5.75 8.04 0.36
CA LYS A 80 4.44 7.55 0.83
C LYS A 80 3.52 8.69 1.26
N GLY A 81 4.06 9.70 1.94
CA GLY A 81 3.32 10.88 2.36
C GLY A 81 2.80 11.66 1.16
N GLU A 82 3.63 11.90 0.16
CA GLU A 82 3.22 12.56 -1.07
C GLU A 82 2.15 11.77 -1.83
N LYS A 83 2.32 10.45 -1.96
CA LYS A 83 1.30 9.58 -2.58
C LYS A 83 -0.04 9.69 -1.85
N GLY A 84 -0.03 9.65 -0.52
CA GLY A 84 -1.23 9.80 0.30
C GLY A 84 -1.90 11.17 0.11
N ILE A 85 -1.14 12.26 0.13
CA ILE A 85 -1.67 13.62 -0.08
C ILE A 85 -2.29 13.74 -1.48
N ARG A 86 -1.65 13.18 -2.51
CA ARG A 86 -2.20 13.18 -3.89
C ARG A 86 -3.54 12.47 -3.96
N GLU A 87 -3.66 11.30 -3.32
CA GLU A 87 -4.92 10.54 -3.29
C GLU A 87 -6.03 11.28 -2.53
N ILE A 88 -5.72 11.85 -1.36
CA ILE A 88 -6.65 12.67 -0.59
C ILE A 88 -7.19 13.83 -1.43
N ASN A 89 -6.30 14.54 -2.12
CA ASN A 89 -6.71 15.67 -2.96
C ASN A 89 -7.59 15.23 -4.14
N ALA A 90 -7.24 14.12 -4.80
CA ALA A 90 -8.05 13.58 -5.88
C ALA A 90 -9.47 13.20 -5.39
N LEU A 91 -9.58 12.56 -4.22
CA LEU A 91 -10.85 12.22 -3.62
C LEU A 91 -11.65 13.46 -3.20
N LYS A 92 -10.99 14.48 -2.65
CA LYS A 92 -11.63 15.75 -2.29
C LYS A 92 -12.25 16.43 -3.50
N THR A 93 -11.49 16.58 -4.59
CA THR A 93 -11.99 17.17 -5.84
C THR A 93 -13.15 16.36 -6.41
N LYS A 94 -13.08 15.03 -6.39
CA LYS A 94 -14.18 14.18 -6.83
C LYS A 94 -15.43 14.35 -5.94
N GLY A 95 -15.24 14.51 -4.64
CA GLY A 95 -16.31 14.80 -3.70
C GLY A 95 -17.01 16.12 -4.00
N GLU A 96 -16.23 17.19 -4.25
CA GLU A 96 -16.75 18.51 -4.63
C GLU A 96 -17.58 18.44 -5.92
N GLN A 97 -17.06 17.78 -6.96
CA GLN A 97 -17.78 17.58 -8.23
C GLN A 97 -19.10 16.82 -8.04
N LEU A 98 -19.11 15.78 -7.20
CA LEU A 98 -20.32 15.00 -6.92
C LEU A 98 -21.36 15.82 -6.16
N VAL A 99 -20.95 16.69 -5.24
CA VAL A 99 -21.86 17.59 -4.53
C VAL A 99 -22.51 18.58 -5.50
N GLU A 100 -21.72 19.18 -6.38
CA GLU A 100 -22.19 20.11 -7.41
C GLU A 100 -23.18 19.44 -8.37
N GLU A 101 -22.83 18.28 -8.92
CA GLU A 101 -23.70 17.52 -9.81
C GLU A 101 -24.99 17.05 -9.11
N ASN A 102 -24.90 16.63 -7.85
CA ASN A 102 -26.09 16.25 -7.07
C ASN A 102 -27.02 17.44 -6.85
N GLN A 103 -26.47 18.63 -6.59
CA GLN A 103 -27.25 19.86 -6.45
C GLN A 103 -27.92 20.25 -7.79
N ARG A 104 -27.18 20.16 -8.91
CA ARG A 104 -27.72 20.40 -10.26
C ARG A 104 -28.88 19.47 -10.59
N LEU A 105 -28.72 18.16 -10.33
CA LEU A 105 -29.77 17.17 -10.56
C LEU A 105 -31.00 17.39 -9.66
N LYS A 106 -30.79 17.72 -8.38
CA LYS A 106 -31.90 18.08 -7.48
C LYS A 106 -32.70 19.27 -8.00
N GLN A 107 -32.03 20.31 -8.51
CA GLN A 107 -32.72 21.46 -9.10
C GLN A 107 -33.53 21.04 -10.34
N GLN A 108 -32.96 20.25 -11.24
CA GLN A 108 -33.67 19.76 -12.43
C GLN A 108 -34.92 18.94 -12.08
N VAL A 109 -34.84 18.07 -11.06
CA VAL A 109 -36.00 17.29 -10.59
C VAL A 109 -37.07 18.20 -10.01
N MET A 110 -36.69 19.21 -9.21
CA MET A 110 -37.65 20.18 -8.69
C MET A 110 -38.36 20.94 -9.82
N ASP A 111 -37.62 21.42 -10.81
CA ASP A 111 -38.17 22.18 -11.95
C ASP A 111 -39.12 21.32 -12.80
N LEU A 112 -38.76 20.07 -13.08
CA LEU A 112 -39.63 19.11 -13.79
C LEU A 112 -40.90 18.80 -12.99
N SER A 113 -40.78 18.58 -11.68
CA SER A 113 -41.93 18.32 -10.81
C SER A 113 -42.87 19.52 -10.70
N ALA A 114 -42.34 20.74 -10.75
CA ALA A 114 -43.12 21.98 -10.78
C ALA A 114 -43.83 22.16 -12.13
N GLY A 115 -43.17 21.84 -13.25
CA GLY A 115 -43.77 21.85 -14.59
C GLY A 115 -44.92 20.84 -14.72
N GLN A 116 -44.75 19.63 -14.17
CA GLN A 116 -45.78 18.59 -14.19
C GLN A 116 -47.01 18.96 -13.32
N ARG A 117 -46.80 19.71 -12.24
CA ARG A 117 -47.90 20.25 -11.41
C ARG A 117 -48.69 21.34 -12.16
N ARG A 118 -48.07 22.06 -13.10
CA ARG A 118 -48.79 23.05 -13.96
C ARG A 118 -49.51 22.43 -15.16
N LEU A 119 -49.05 21.27 -15.64
CA LEU A 119 -49.69 20.56 -16.75
C LEU A 119 -50.92 19.73 -16.30
N LEU A 120 -50.98 19.40 -15.01
CA LEU A 120 -52.11 18.70 -14.36
C LEU A 120 -53.17 19.67 -13.79
N GLU A 121 -53.26 20.90 -14.30
CA GLU A 121 -54.46 21.72 -14.15
C GLU A 121 -55.40 21.45 -15.34
N PRO A 122 -56.27 20.43 -15.30
CA PRO A 122 -57.43 20.42 -16.17
C PRO A 122 -58.38 21.49 -15.65
N ASP A 123 -58.49 22.55 -16.44
CA ASP A 123 -59.73 23.26 -16.74
C ASP A 123 -60.95 22.71 -15.98
N LYS A 124 -61.22 23.26 -14.80
CA LYS A 124 -62.53 23.15 -14.15
C LYS A 124 -63.10 24.55 -14.02
N SER A 125 -63.77 24.93 -15.10
CA SER A 125 -64.82 25.94 -15.14
C SER A 125 -65.81 25.80 -13.97
N SER A 126 -66.07 26.95 -13.32
CA SER A 126 -67.29 27.41 -12.64
C SER A 126 -67.96 26.48 -11.61
N ASP A 127 -67.98 26.84 -10.33
CA ASP A 127 -68.98 27.75 -9.73
C ASP A 127 -68.79 27.86 -8.20
N SER A 128 -69.38 28.88 -7.58
CA SER A 128 -69.50 29.15 -6.12
C SER A 128 -68.49 30.13 -5.50
N LEU A 129 -68.78 31.42 -5.71
CA LEU A 129 -68.64 32.44 -4.67
C LEU A 129 -69.54 32.05 -3.49
N VAL A 130 -68.99 32.00 -2.27
CA VAL A 130 -69.59 32.43 -0.97
C VAL A 130 -68.68 31.99 0.18
N THR A 131 -67.97 32.96 0.74
CA THR A 131 -67.82 33.22 2.18
C THR A 131 -67.34 32.09 3.10
N ASN A 132 -66.08 32.17 3.57
CA ASN A 132 -65.83 32.39 5.01
C ASN A 132 -64.35 32.61 5.36
N ILE A 133 -64.11 33.74 6.03
CA ILE A 133 -62.91 34.06 6.78
C ILE A 133 -63.18 33.61 8.22
N SER A 134 -62.35 32.72 8.79
CA SER A 134 -62.13 32.52 10.24
C SER A 134 -61.00 31.49 10.41
N SER A 135 -59.75 31.88 10.65
CA SER A 135 -59.16 32.28 11.94
C SER A 135 -58.72 31.11 12.84
N MET A 136 -57.40 31.03 13.08
CA MET A 136 -56.68 30.79 14.35
C MET A 136 -55.81 29.52 14.52
N SER A 137 -54.52 29.81 14.78
CA SER A 137 -53.53 29.09 15.61
C SER A 137 -52.94 27.78 15.07
N SER A 138 -51.62 27.55 15.01
CA SER A 138 -50.54 28.01 15.91
C SER A 138 -49.17 28.09 15.20
N ALA A 139 -48.30 28.96 15.72
CA ALA A 139 -46.85 29.03 15.54
C ALA A 139 -46.16 27.64 15.62
N ASP A 140 -44.94 27.37 15.11
CA ASP A 140 -43.73 28.18 14.93
C ASP A 140 -42.75 27.42 13.99
N PRO A 141 -41.83 28.07 13.25
CA PRO A 141 -40.77 27.43 12.49
C PRO A 141 -39.43 27.41 13.26
N ARG A 142 -38.61 26.36 13.06
CA ARG A 142 -37.15 26.20 13.37
C ARG A 142 -36.79 25.31 14.56
N GLN A 143 -36.14 24.18 14.24
CA GLN A 143 -35.03 23.55 15.00
C GLN A 143 -34.28 22.72 13.95
N ASP A 144 -33.21 23.19 13.29
CA ASP A 144 -31.85 23.50 13.75
C ASP A 144 -31.17 22.37 14.55
N TYR A 145 -30.23 21.71 13.85
CA TYR A 145 -28.99 21.10 14.32
C TYR A 145 -28.96 20.47 15.72
N ASP A 146 -29.04 19.14 15.79
CA ASP A 146 -28.34 18.39 16.85
C ASP A 146 -27.26 17.50 16.22
N SER A 147 -26.09 18.11 16.13
CA SER A 147 -24.81 17.53 15.80
C SER A 147 -24.35 16.61 16.94
N SER A 148 -24.83 15.37 16.95
CA SER A 148 -24.24 14.31 17.78
C SER A 148 -22.89 13.86 17.21
N CYS A 149 -21.86 14.67 17.41
CA CYS A 149 -20.47 14.27 17.28
C CYS A 149 -20.10 13.43 18.51
N ALA A 150 -20.01 12.11 18.33
CA ALA A 150 -19.41 11.21 19.31
C ALA A 150 -17.91 11.53 19.44
N PHE A 151 -17.54 12.34 20.43
CA PHE A 151 -16.14 12.58 20.79
C PHE A 151 -15.60 11.43 21.64
N LEU A 152 -14.73 10.59 21.06
CA LEU A 152 -13.92 9.63 21.80
C LEU A 152 -12.71 10.36 22.41
N LYS A 153 -12.69 10.52 23.74
CA LYS A 153 -11.52 11.00 24.48
C LYS A 153 -10.59 9.80 24.75
N LEU A 154 -9.62 9.57 23.87
CA LEU A 154 -8.57 8.59 24.11
C LEU A 154 -7.69 9.08 25.27
N GLY A 155 -7.79 8.42 26.41
CA GLY A 155 -6.89 8.61 27.54
C GLY A 155 -5.48 8.16 27.16
N LEU A 156 -4.53 9.09 27.23
CA LEU A 156 -3.11 8.80 27.23
C LEU A 156 -2.77 8.02 28.51
N ALA A 157 -2.59 6.70 28.40
CA ALA A 157 -1.87 5.94 29.39
C ALA A 157 -0.37 6.04 29.08
N CYS A 158 0.28 7.05 29.67
CA CYS A 158 1.73 7.08 29.80
C CYS A 158 2.16 5.91 30.69
N TYR A 159 2.71 4.85 30.10
CA TYR A 159 3.57 3.92 30.84
C TYR A 159 5.02 4.35 30.66
N THR A 160 5.45 5.29 31.49
CA THR A 160 6.86 5.45 31.84
C THR A 160 7.09 4.72 33.15
N HIS A 161 7.65 3.52 33.10
CA HIS A 161 8.38 2.98 34.25
C HIS A 161 9.86 2.83 33.87
N PHE A 162 10.57 3.94 34.01
CA PHE A 162 11.98 3.92 34.37
C PHE A 162 12.06 3.46 35.83
N HIS A 163 12.72 2.33 36.08
CA HIS A 163 13.33 2.06 37.37
C HIS A 163 14.83 2.02 37.19
N THR A 164 15.43 3.20 37.33
CA THR A 164 16.78 3.34 37.86
C THR A 164 16.71 3.44 39.39
N ASN A 165 17.74 2.91 40.03
CA ASN A 165 18.21 3.14 41.40
C ASN A 165 17.97 2.03 42.46
N ASN A 166 19.08 1.32 42.71
CA ASN A 166 19.89 1.40 43.94
C ASN A 166 19.79 0.32 45.04
N LEU A 167 21.01 0.00 45.52
CA LEU A 167 21.42 -0.60 46.79
C LEU A 167 21.16 -2.10 47.03
N PHE A 168 22.20 -2.93 46.82
CA PHE A 168 23.10 -3.42 47.88
C PHE A 168 24.44 -3.85 47.28
#